data_AF-A0A7T7I710-F1
#
_entry.id   AF-A0A7T7I710-F1
#
_cell.length_a   1.000
_cell.length_b   1.000
_cell.length_c   1.000
_cell.angle_alpha   90.00
_cell.angle_beta   90.00
_cell.angle_gamma   90.00
#
_symmetry.space_group_name_H-M   'P 1'
#
loop_
_entity.id
_entity.type
_entity.pdbx_description
1 polymer ?
#
loop_
_entity_poly.entity_id
_entity_poly.type
_entity_poly.pdbx_seq_one_letter_code
_entity_poly.pdbx_strand_id
1 'polypeptide(L)'
;MTETCPVPAAAAHVPSDLAVAIRVAQKMLATYGVVDSGDIFAYAQAHGGLVEALRIVLRAVGSEPCQPVAPLPEKTNQDEAVRRSVDAQFPVVAAFLADERGGQ
;
A
#
# COMPACT_ATOMS: atom_id res chain seq x y z
N MET A 1 3.99 -59.33 -13.86
CA MET A 1 4.28 -58.59 -12.62
C MET A 1 4.92 -57.27 -13.02
N THR A 2 4.12 -56.22 -13.15
CA THR A 2 4.60 -54.86 -13.40
C THR A 2 3.96 -53.98 -12.34
N GLU A 3 4.67 -53.81 -11.21
CA GLU A 3 4.31 -52.82 -10.21
C GLU A 3 4.65 -51.44 -10.77
N THR A 4 3.62 -50.69 -11.12
CA THR A 4 3.72 -49.26 -11.42
C THR A 4 3.91 -48.54 -10.09
N CYS A 5 5.14 -48.09 -9.82
CA CYS A 5 5.44 -47.24 -8.68
C CYS A 5 4.71 -45.89 -8.84
N PRO A 6 3.81 -45.48 -7.93
CA PRO A 6 3.14 -44.19 -8.04
C PRO A 6 4.15 -43.07 -7.74
N VAL A 7 4.45 -42.26 -8.76
CA VAL A 7 5.16 -40.99 -8.56
C VAL A 7 4.26 -40.10 -7.72
N PRO A 8 4.67 -39.68 -6.51
CA PRO A 8 3.90 -38.72 -5.75
C PRO A 8 3.82 -37.43 -6.58
N ALA A 9 2.60 -37.02 -6.92
CA ALA A 9 2.34 -35.73 -7.52
C ALA A 9 3.03 -34.67 -6.66
N ALA A 10 4.03 -34.00 -7.22
CA ALA A 10 4.78 -32.95 -6.54
C ALA A 10 3.78 -31.98 -5.91
N ALA A 11 3.74 -31.94 -4.57
CA ALA A 11 2.92 -30.98 -3.85
C ALA A 11 3.25 -29.59 -4.41
N ALA A 12 2.26 -28.93 -5.01
CA ALA A 12 2.44 -27.60 -5.54
C ALA A 12 2.98 -26.72 -4.40
N HIS A 13 4.24 -26.28 -4.52
CA HIS A 13 4.85 -25.47 -3.50
C HIS A 13 4.07 -24.15 -3.42
N VAL A 14 3.24 -24.02 -2.39
CA VAL A 14 2.58 -22.75 -2.11
C VAL A 14 3.69 -21.74 -1.81
N PRO A 15 3.82 -20.68 -2.61
CA PRO A 15 4.89 -19.72 -2.41
C PRO A 15 4.68 -19.02 -1.07
N SER A 16 5.76 -18.84 -0.32
CA SER A 16 5.71 -18.08 0.93
C SER A 16 5.34 -16.62 0.67
N ASP A 17 4.81 -15.95 1.69
CA ASP A 17 4.47 -14.53 1.63
C ASP A 17 5.66 -13.66 1.21
N LEU A 18 6.88 -14.03 1.64
CA LEU A 18 8.11 -13.39 1.21
C LEU A 18 8.37 -13.58 -0.30
N ALA A 19 8.15 -14.78 -0.84
CA ALA A 19 8.31 -15.05 -2.27
C ALA A 19 7.26 -14.31 -3.11
N VAL A 20 6.07 -14.07 -2.57
CA VAL A 20 5.06 -13.21 -3.20
C VAL A 20 5.50 -11.74 -3.15
N ALA A 21 5.93 -11.25 -1.98
CA ALA A 21 6.41 -9.89 -1.79
C ALA A 21 7.59 -9.54 -2.71
N ILE A 22 8.57 -10.44 -2.85
CA ILE A 22 9.70 -10.27 -3.77
C ILE A 22 9.22 -10.13 -5.22
N ARG A 23 8.28 -10.98 -5.67
CA ARG A 23 7.75 -10.90 -7.03
C ARG A 23 6.98 -9.62 -7.30
N VAL A 24 6.22 -9.14 -6.31
CA VAL A 24 5.53 -7.84 -6.41
C VAL A 24 6.56 -6.70 -6.50
N ALA A 25 7.57 -6.70 -5.63
CA ALA A 25 8.64 -5.70 -5.65
C ALA A 25 9.40 -5.68 -6.99
N GLN A 26 9.73 -6.85 -7.54
CA GLN A 26 10.34 -6.98 -8.87
C GLN A 26 9.45 -6.38 -9.96
N LYS A 27 8.13 -6.63 -9.92
CA LYS A 27 7.19 -6.06 -10.89
C LYS A 27 7.10 -4.53 -10.76
N MET A 28 7.12 -3.99 -9.54
CA MET A 28 7.16 -2.55 -9.32
C MET A 28 8.43 -1.92 -9.90
N LEU A 29 9.59 -2.52 -9.65
CA LEU A 29 10.87 -2.05 -10.20
C LEU A 29 10.92 -2.14 -11.73
N ALA A 30 10.38 -3.22 -12.31
CA ALA A 30 10.32 -3.36 -13.78
C ALA A 30 9.40 -2.31 -14.42
N THR A 31 8.33 -1.90 -13.73
CA THR A 31 7.35 -0.94 -14.25
C THR A 31 7.81 0.49 -14.05
N TYR A 32 8.34 0.81 -12.87
CA TYR A 32 8.58 2.19 -12.44
C TYR A 32 10.07 2.51 -12.28
N GLY A 33 10.96 1.53 -12.18
CA GLY A 33 12.39 1.74 -11.89
C GLY A 33 13.23 2.18 -13.09
N VAL A 34 12.66 2.24 -14.29
CA VAL A 34 13.34 2.76 -15.48
C VAL A 34 13.16 4.28 -15.53
N VAL A 35 14.27 5.01 -15.57
CA VAL A 35 14.27 6.46 -15.63
C VAL A 35 14.72 6.91 -17.02
N ASP A 36 13.88 7.66 -17.71
CA ASP A 36 14.33 8.53 -18.79
C ASP A 36 14.83 9.84 -18.17
N SER A 37 16.13 10.12 -18.31
CA SER A 37 16.77 11.30 -17.74
C SER A 37 16.21 12.64 -18.27
N GLY A 38 15.49 12.63 -19.39
CA GLY A 38 14.80 13.80 -19.93
C GLY A 38 13.45 14.12 -19.27
N ASP A 39 12.90 13.20 -18.48
CA ASP A 39 11.58 13.33 -17.86
C ASP A 39 11.67 13.38 -16.33
N ILE A 40 11.40 14.56 -15.77
CA ILE A 40 11.40 14.77 -14.31
C ILE A 40 10.32 13.94 -13.59
N PHE A 41 9.21 13.61 -14.27
CA PHE A 41 8.18 12.75 -13.71
C PHE A 41 8.63 11.29 -13.64
N ALA A 42 9.49 10.84 -14.56
CA ALA A 42 10.09 9.51 -14.52
C ALA A 42 10.96 9.33 -13.26
N TYR A 43 11.70 10.35 -12.84
CA TYR A 43 12.45 10.33 -11.57
C TYR A 43 11.52 10.19 -10.35
N ALA A 44 10.43 10.97 -10.31
CA ALA A 44 9.49 10.89 -9.20
C ALA A 44 8.81 9.51 -9.12
N GLN A 45 8.43 8.95 -10.26
CA GLN A 45 7.84 7.61 -10.34
C GLN A 45 8.84 6.52 -9.94
N ALA A 46 10.09 6.59 -10.40
CA ALA A 46 11.12 5.63 -10.03
C ALA A 46 11.47 5.69 -8.56
N HIS A 47 11.57 6.90 -7.99
CA HIS A 47 11.77 7.07 -6.57
C HIS A 47 10.61 6.46 -5.77
N GLY A 48 9.36 6.77 -6.12
CA GLY A 48 8.18 6.19 -5.47
C GLY A 48 8.12 4.67 -5.59
N GLY A 49 8.33 4.14 -6.80
CA GLY A 49 8.34 2.70 -7.07
C GLY A 49 9.41 1.96 -6.28
N LEU A 50 10.61 2.53 -6.14
CA LEU A 50 11.69 1.96 -5.33
C LEU A 50 11.33 1.96 -3.83
N VAL A 51 10.82 3.07 -3.31
CA VAL A 51 10.41 3.18 -1.90
C VAL A 51 9.36 2.14 -1.54
N GLU A 52 8.33 1.97 -2.38
CA GLU A 52 7.28 0.98 -2.14
C GLU A 52 7.78 -0.47 -2.29
N ALA A 53 8.60 -0.75 -3.30
CA ALA A 53 9.19 -2.08 -3.48
C ALA A 53 10.01 -2.49 -2.24
N LEU A 54 10.82 -1.58 -1.69
CA LEU A 54 11.56 -1.81 -0.46
C LEU A 54 10.63 -1.99 0.74
N ARG A 55 9.60 -1.14 0.91
CA ARG A 55 8.64 -1.27 2.02
C ARG A 55 7.95 -2.63 2.02
N ILE A 56 7.52 -3.12 0.86
CA ILE A 56 6.85 -4.43 0.73
C ILE A 56 7.76 -5.57 1.19
N VAL A 57 9.02 -5.57 0.74
CA VAL A 57 9.99 -6.60 1.12
C VAL A 57 10.32 -6.52 2.62
N LEU A 58 10.54 -5.30 3.13
CA LEU A 58 10.83 -5.07 4.55
C LEU A 58 9.65 -5.49 5.44
N ARG A 59 8.41 -5.22 5.03
CA ARG A 59 7.20 -5.70 5.73
C ARG A 59 7.15 -7.23 5.77
N ALA A 60 7.45 -7.90 4.66
CA ALA A 60 7.43 -9.36 4.60
C ALA A 60 8.47 -10.03 5.52
N VAL A 61 9.58 -9.35 5.82
CA VAL A 61 10.59 -9.82 6.80
C VAL A 61 10.40 -9.21 8.20
N GLY A 62 9.28 -8.53 8.46
CA GLY A 62 8.99 -7.92 9.76
C GLY A 62 9.91 -6.76 10.13
N SER A 63 10.59 -6.15 9.15
CA SER A 63 11.55 -5.05 9.32
C SER A 63 11.05 -3.75 8.66
N GLU A 64 9.73 -3.60 8.48
CA GLU A 64 9.19 -2.36 7.93
C GLU A 64 9.62 -1.17 8.81
N PRO A 65 10.22 -0.12 8.23
CA PRO A 65 10.58 1.06 9.00
C PRO A 65 9.31 1.65 9.59
N CYS A 66 9.23 1.66 10.92
CA CYS A 66 8.20 2.38 11.65
C CYS A 66 8.34 3.85 11.25
N GLN A 67 7.50 4.29 10.31
CA GLN A 67 7.45 5.70 9.95
C GLN A 67 7.17 6.43 11.25
N PRO A 68 8.04 7.37 11.69
CA PRO A 68 7.64 8.31 12.71
C PRO A 68 6.34 8.92 12.19
N VAL A 69 5.24 8.66 12.88
CA VAL A 69 4.06 9.51 12.71
C VAL A 69 4.56 10.86 13.17
N ALA A 70 5.05 11.67 12.23
CA ALA A 70 5.37 13.06 12.52
C ALA A 70 4.12 13.60 13.22
N PRO A 71 4.23 14.24 14.39
CA PRO A 71 3.10 14.97 14.94
C PRO A 71 2.56 15.82 13.79
N LEU A 72 1.32 15.56 13.40
CA LEU A 72 0.65 16.36 12.39
C LEU A 72 0.90 17.83 12.79
N PRO A 73 1.38 18.71 11.90
CA PRO A 73 1.28 20.13 12.20
C PRO A 73 -0.19 20.37 12.55
N GLU A 74 -0.47 21.03 13.67
CA GLU A 74 -1.83 21.32 14.14
C GLU A 74 -2.66 21.88 12.96
N LYS A 75 -3.40 21.00 12.27
CA LYS A 75 -4.24 21.32 11.12
C LYS A 75 -5.63 21.74 11.56
N THR A 76 -5.72 22.31 12.75
CA THR A 76 -7.00 22.53 13.44
C THR A 76 -7.86 23.56 12.71
N ASN A 77 -7.27 24.50 11.95
CA ASN A 77 -8.02 25.55 11.27
C ASN A 77 -8.55 25.13 9.88
N GLN A 78 -7.72 24.48 9.05
CA GLN A 78 -8.14 24.07 7.70
C GLN A 78 -9.15 22.93 7.74
N ASP A 79 -8.98 21.96 8.65
CA ASP A 79 -9.90 20.83 8.75
C ASP A 79 -11.27 21.28 9.27
N GLU A 80 -11.32 22.27 10.17
CA GLU A 80 -12.58 22.87 10.61
C GLU A 80 -13.26 23.66 9.49
N ALA A 81 -12.50 24.42 8.70
CA ALA A 81 -13.04 25.14 7.54
C ALA A 81 -13.61 24.18 6.48
N VAL A 82 -12.92 23.06 6.22
CA VAL A 82 -13.42 22.02 5.31
C VAL A 82 -14.69 21.38 5.87
N ARG A 83 -14.73 21.03 7.16
CA ARG A 83 -15.94 20.49 7.81
C ARG A 83 -17.11 21.45 7.67
N ARG A 84 -16.92 22.74 8.00
CA ARG A 84 -17.95 23.77 7.87
C ARG A 84 -18.44 23.95 6.43
N SER A 85 -17.53 23.87 5.45
CA SER A 85 -17.90 23.94 4.03
C SER A 85 -18.73 22.72 3.61
N VAL A 86 -18.33 21.52 4.04
CA VAL A 86 -19.07 20.28 3.75
C VAL A 86 -20.45 20.30 4.41
N ASP A 87 -20.54 20.74 5.66
CA ASP A 87 -21.82 20.83 6.38
C ASP A 87 -22.79 21.82 5.71
N ALA A 88 -22.28 22.93 5.20
CA ALA A 88 -23.08 23.93 4.49
C ALA A 88 -23.53 23.45 3.10
N GLN A 89 -22.68 22.72 2.37
CA GLN A 89 -22.96 22.29 1.00
C GLN A 89 -23.71 20.95 0.92
N PHE A 90 -23.57 20.09 1.93
CA PHE A 90 -24.08 18.72 1.92
C PHE A 90 -24.74 18.37 3.26
N PRO A 91 -25.86 19.02 3.62
CA PRO A 91 -26.52 18.85 4.92
C PRO A 91 -26.99 17.41 5.20
N VAL A 92 -27.32 16.64 4.16
CA VAL A 92 -27.70 15.21 4.30
C VAL A 92 -26.49 14.35 4.71
N VAL A 93 -25.29 14.65 4.20
CA VAL A 93 -24.05 13.93 4.55
C VAL A 93 -23.60 14.28 5.96
N ALA A 94 -23.73 15.56 6.34
CA ALA A 94 -23.44 16.01 7.70
C ALA A 94 -24.33 15.32 8.75
N ALA A 95 -25.63 15.20 8.46
CA ALA A 95 -26.57 14.50 9.35
C ALA A 95 -26.21 13.01 9.50
N PHE A 96 -25.86 12.33 8.40
CA PHE A 96 -25.42 10.94 8.42
C PHE A 96 -24.12 10.75 9.25
N LEU A 97 -23.12 11.61 9.06
CA LEU A 97 -21.85 11.54 9.79
C LEU A 97 -21.98 11.88 11.28
N ALA A 98 -22.98 12.69 11.66
CA ALA A 98 -23.27 13.00 13.05
C ALA A 98 -23.92 11.80 13.78
N ASP A 99 -24.81 11.08 13.10
CA ASP A 99 -25.45 9.87 13.61
C ASP A 99 -24.42 8.76 13.88
N GLU A 100 -23.51 8.54 12.92
CA GLU A 100 -22.42 7.55 13.03
C GLU A 100 -21.40 7.86 14.15
N ARG A 101 -21.26 9.13 14.59
CA ARG A 101 -20.38 9.50 15.72
C ARG A 101 -21.05 9.38 17.09
N GLY A 102 -22.38 9.30 17.14
CA GLY A 102 -23.16 9.27 18.37
C GLY A 102 -23.61 7.87 18.81
N GLY A 103 -23.45 6.84 17.97
CA GLY A 103 -23.86 5.46 18.27
C GLY A 103 -22.72 4.57 18.77
N GLN A 104 -22.50 4.55 20.09
CA GLN A 104 -21.87 3.42 20.80
C GLN A 104 -22.85 2.86 21.81
#